data_AF-A0A7M5WSX3-F1
#
_entry.id   AF-A0A7M5WSX3-F1
#
_cell.length_a   1.000
_cell.length_b   1.000
_cell.length_c   1.000
_cell.angle_alpha   90.00
_cell.angle_beta   90.00
_cell.angle_gamma   90.00
#
_symmetry.space_group_name_H-M   'P 1'
#
loop_
_entity.id
_entity.type
_entity.pdbx_description
1 polymer ?
#
loop_
_entity_poly.entity_id
_entity_poly.type
_entity_poly.pdbx_seq_one_letter_code
_entity_poly.pdbx_strand_id
1 'polypeptide(L)'
;CITIGAVTSILLIYEEKVGRSEVSSFVILAGLPFALLLCFSAISIWRLLKLEPYWRYDTVKHWRMLYGNIKSGRLLKDVLIATLAPWYYLGQIAIREGKKTKEADQHPNKFFKYFQFVLPFYLWIFLLFLHIGFNYVNYIGWTFFIGFVILASRLRTGLRHRHGIQGNVIEDIAILVIYPFTVVQMNEQIAVRESNRGQGAPNQAYEETNVNDAGSEGNVFPEIEEEVQA
;
A
#
# COMPACT_ATOMS: atom_id res chain seq x y z
N CYS A 1 19.30 3.97 -19.91
CA CYS A 1 19.33 4.80 -21.14
C CYS A 1 18.93 4.03 -22.39
N ILE A 2 19.46 2.82 -22.64
CA ILE A 2 19.17 2.04 -23.87
C ILE A 2 17.68 1.69 -24.01
N THR A 3 17.02 1.29 -22.93
CA THR A 3 15.58 0.96 -22.93
C THR A 3 14.69 2.16 -23.23
N ILE A 4 14.98 3.32 -22.63
CA ILE A 4 14.25 4.57 -22.90
C ILE A 4 14.47 5.00 -24.35
N GLY A 5 15.72 4.95 -24.83
CA GLY A 5 16.04 5.27 -26.23
C GLY A 5 15.30 4.38 -27.22
N ALA A 6 15.29 3.06 -26.99
CA ALA A 6 14.55 2.11 -27.84
C ALA A 6 13.04 2.38 -27.85
N VAL A 7 12.44 2.68 -26.68
CA VAL A 7 11.02 3.04 -26.58
C VAL A 7 10.72 4.33 -27.33
N THR A 8 11.55 5.37 -27.18
CA THR A 8 11.39 6.64 -27.91
C THR A 8 11.52 6.44 -29.42
N SER A 9 12.49 5.65 -29.89
CA SER A 9 12.65 5.33 -31.32
C SER A 9 11.44 4.62 -31.90
N ILE A 10 10.88 3.65 -31.17
CA ILE A 10 9.64 2.97 -31.58
C ILE A 10 8.47 3.94 -31.63
N LEU A 11 8.36 4.84 -30.64
CA LEU A 11 7.29 5.82 -30.57
C LEU A 11 7.32 6.79 -31.75
N LEU A 12 8.51 7.24 -32.16
CA LEU A 12 8.69 8.13 -33.32
C LEU A 12 8.29 7.45 -34.63
N ILE A 13 8.66 6.19 -34.81
CA ILE A 13 8.24 5.39 -35.98
C ILE A 13 6.72 5.17 -35.98
N TYR A 14 6.11 5.05 -34.80
CA TYR A 14 4.66 4.90 -34.66
C TYR A 14 3.91 6.22 -34.92
N GLU A 15 4.46 7.36 -34.49
CA GLU A 15 3.94 8.71 -34.74
C GLU A 15 3.83 8.99 -36.25
N GLU A 16 4.82 8.58 -37.03
CA GLU A 16 4.82 8.73 -38.50
C GLU A 16 3.70 7.92 -39.17
N LYS A 17 3.34 6.75 -38.62
CA LYS A 17 2.36 5.83 -39.22
C LYS A 17 0.91 6.11 -38.83
N VAL A 18 0.67 6.48 -37.57
CA VAL A 18 -0.68 6.54 -36.98
C VAL A 18 -1.10 7.98 -36.70
N GLY A 19 -0.16 8.91 -36.63
CA GLY A 19 -0.41 10.32 -36.39
C GLY A 19 -0.20 10.72 -34.94
N ARG A 20 0.17 12.00 -34.76
CA ARG A 20 0.59 12.58 -33.47
C ARG A 20 -0.49 12.58 -32.39
N SER A 21 -1.77 12.72 -32.77
CA SER A 21 -2.90 12.76 -31.82
C SER A 21 -3.10 11.43 -31.09
N GLU A 22 -2.95 10.29 -31.79
CA GLU A 22 -3.09 8.96 -31.19
C GLU A 22 -1.93 8.63 -30.26
N VAL A 23 -0.70 8.94 -30.68
CA VAL A 23 0.49 8.74 -29.83
C VAL A 23 0.41 9.60 -28.57
N SER A 24 -0.03 10.85 -28.70
CA SER A 24 -0.22 11.74 -27.55
C SER A 24 -1.26 11.19 -26.57
N SER A 25 -2.38 10.65 -27.09
CA SER A 25 -3.43 10.03 -26.26
C SER A 25 -2.91 8.80 -25.52
N PHE A 26 -2.10 7.97 -26.18
CA PHE A 26 -1.47 6.80 -25.56
C PHE A 26 -0.48 7.20 -24.45
N VAL A 27 0.36 8.22 -24.69
CA VAL A 27 1.30 8.72 -23.68
C VAL A 27 0.57 9.29 -22.46
N ILE A 28 -0.52 10.03 -22.67
CA ILE A 28 -1.37 10.55 -21.59
C ILE A 28 -1.98 9.39 -20.80
N LEU A 29 -2.52 8.38 -21.49
CA LEU A 29 -3.13 7.21 -20.85
C LEU A 29 -2.12 6.39 -20.05
N ALA A 30 -0.90 6.22 -20.57
CA ALA A 30 0.19 5.52 -19.91
C ALA A 30 0.81 6.34 -18.75
N GLY A 31 0.83 7.66 -18.86
CA GLY A 31 1.34 8.57 -17.83
C GLY A 31 0.39 8.78 -16.66
N LEU A 32 -0.92 8.67 -16.88
CA LEU A 32 -1.96 8.85 -15.86
C LEU A 32 -1.77 8.00 -14.59
N PRO A 33 -1.52 6.68 -14.66
CA PRO A 33 -1.27 5.89 -13.45
C PRO A 33 0.00 6.34 -12.72
N PHE A 34 1.05 6.75 -13.44
CA PHE A 34 2.27 7.25 -12.83
C PHE A 34 2.08 8.61 -12.14
N ALA A 35 1.31 9.50 -12.75
CA ALA A 35 0.95 10.79 -12.14
C ALA A 35 0.18 10.59 -10.82
N LEU A 36 -0.77 9.65 -10.77
CA LEU A 36 -1.47 9.30 -9.53
C LEU A 36 -0.51 8.80 -8.45
N LEU A 37 0.43 7.92 -8.81
CA LEU A 37 1.44 7.43 -7.87
C LEU A 37 2.35 8.54 -7.36
N LEU A 38 2.74 9.48 -8.22
CA LEU A 38 3.53 10.64 -7.79
C LEU A 38 2.75 11.52 -6.81
N CYS A 39 1.47 11.80 -7.07
CA CYS A 39 0.62 12.53 -6.15
C CYS A 39 0.51 11.84 -4.78
N PHE A 40 0.29 10.52 -4.75
CA PHE A 40 0.27 9.75 -3.50
C PHE A 40 1.63 9.73 -2.80
N SER A 41 2.72 9.58 -3.57
CA SER A 41 4.07 9.60 -3.03
C SER A 41 4.39 10.93 -2.37
N ALA A 42 4.04 12.07 -3.01
CA ALA A 42 4.26 13.40 -2.48
C ALA A 42 3.53 13.61 -1.15
N ILE A 43 2.27 13.16 -1.05
CA ILE A 43 1.49 13.22 0.20
C ILE A 43 2.12 12.35 1.28
N SER A 44 2.55 11.13 0.96
CA SER A 44 3.18 10.23 1.93
C SER A 44 4.52 10.78 2.44
N ILE A 45 5.33 11.38 1.56
CA ILE A 45 6.61 12.02 1.91
C ILE A 45 6.35 13.24 2.80
N TRP A 46 5.36 14.07 2.47
CA TRP A 46 5.00 15.23 3.30
C TRP A 46 4.56 14.81 4.71
N ARG A 47 3.76 13.76 4.85
CA ARG A 47 3.38 13.21 6.15
C ARG A 47 4.58 12.62 6.89
N LEU A 48 5.48 11.95 6.19
CA LEU A 48 6.73 11.44 6.76
C LEU A 48 7.60 12.58 7.30
N LEU A 49 7.71 13.68 6.55
CA LEU A 49 8.47 14.86 6.94
C LEU A 49 7.89 15.55 8.18
N LYS A 50 6.56 15.52 8.36
CA LYS A 50 5.93 16.00 9.60
C LYS A 50 6.22 15.14 10.83
N LEU A 51 6.63 13.89 10.64
CA LEU A 51 7.02 12.97 11.71
C LEU A 51 8.52 13.06 12.05
N GLU A 52 9.31 13.71 11.20
CA GLU A 52 10.75 13.90 11.37
C GLU A 52 11.18 14.76 12.58
N PRO A 53 10.42 15.75 13.09
CA PRO A 53 10.80 16.49 14.30
C PRO A 53 10.88 15.60 15.57
N TYR A 54 10.31 14.39 15.55
CA TYR A 54 10.19 13.46 16.67
C TYR A 54 10.87 12.11 16.37
N TRP A 55 12.18 12.06 16.12
CA TRP A 55 12.85 10.78 15.88
C TRP A 55 13.04 9.93 17.15
N ARG A 56 12.28 8.84 17.29
CA ARG A 56 12.74 7.57 17.89
C ARG A 56 13.39 6.70 16.81
N TYR A 57 14.45 5.98 17.19
CA TYR A 57 15.36 5.13 16.41
C TYR A 57 14.77 4.03 15.46
N ASP A 58 13.45 3.93 15.26
CA ASP A 58 12.83 2.79 14.56
C ASP A 58 12.82 2.90 13.02
N THR A 59 12.90 4.08 12.41
CA THR A 59 12.80 4.18 10.93
C THR A 59 14.08 3.82 10.20
N VAL A 60 15.24 3.99 10.84
CA VAL A 60 16.53 3.53 10.30
C VAL A 60 16.58 1.99 10.21
N LYS A 61 15.87 1.27 11.10
CA LYS A 61 15.73 -0.19 11.03
C LYS A 61 14.95 -0.64 9.79
N HIS A 62 13.86 0.06 9.44
CA HIS A 62 13.03 -0.28 8.29
C HIS A 62 13.81 -0.12 6.96
N TRP A 63 14.55 0.98 6.81
CA TRP A 63 15.41 1.21 5.64
C TRP A 63 16.57 0.21 5.55
N ARG A 64 17.20 -0.12 6.68
CA ARG A 64 18.28 -1.13 6.73
C ARG A 64 17.79 -2.53 6.36
N MET A 65 16.55 -2.89 6.75
CA MET A 65 15.93 -4.17 6.36
C MET A 65 15.56 -4.22 4.89
N LEU A 66 14.95 -3.17 4.33
CA LEU A 66 14.70 -3.08 2.90
C LEU A 66 15.99 -3.22 2.09
N TYR A 67 17.03 -2.45 2.45
CA TYR A 67 18.33 -2.51 1.76
C TYR A 67 19.00 -3.89 1.92
N GLY A 68 18.91 -4.50 3.10
CA GLY A 68 19.39 -5.85 3.36
C GLY A 68 18.63 -6.94 2.58
N ASN A 69 17.30 -6.82 2.48
CA ASN A 69 16.43 -7.75 1.75
C ASN A 69 16.60 -7.61 0.23
N ILE A 70 16.86 -6.39 -0.27
CA ILE A 70 17.24 -6.13 -1.66
C ILE A 70 18.57 -6.83 -1.96
N LYS A 71 19.60 -6.63 -1.13
CA LYS A 71 20.93 -7.24 -1.35
C LYS A 71 20.91 -8.78 -1.21
N SER A 72 20.01 -9.31 -0.38
CA SER A 72 19.87 -10.76 -0.16
C SER A 72 19.01 -11.47 -1.21
N GLY A 73 18.39 -10.75 -2.16
CA GLY A 73 17.46 -11.32 -3.15
C GLY A 73 16.16 -11.88 -2.54
N ARG A 74 15.96 -11.73 -1.22
CA ARG A 74 14.75 -12.15 -0.51
C ARG A 74 13.55 -11.32 -0.92
N LEU A 75 13.74 -10.01 -1.10
CA LEU A 75 12.69 -9.12 -1.57
C LEU A 75 12.13 -9.58 -2.93
N LEU A 76 13.00 -10.01 -3.86
CA LEU A 76 12.55 -10.48 -5.17
C LEU A 76 11.72 -11.77 -5.04
N LYS A 77 12.13 -12.70 -4.17
CA LYS A 77 11.37 -13.92 -3.89
C LYS A 77 10.02 -13.59 -3.25
N ASP A 78 9.99 -12.69 -2.27
CA ASP A 78 8.77 -12.29 -1.59
C ASP A 78 7.81 -11.54 -2.51
N VAL A 79 8.32 -10.66 -3.37
CA VAL A 79 7.51 -9.98 -4.40
C VAL A 79 6.99 -10.96 -5.42
N LEU A 80 7.78 -11.95 -5.84
CA LEU A 80 7.35 -12.98 -6.79
C LEU A 80 6.25 -13.87 -6.19
N ILE A 81 6.41 -14.29 -4.94
CA ILE A 81 5.37 -15.03 -4.20
C ILE A 81 4.13 -14.14 -4.00
N ALA A 82 4.29 -12.86 -3.65
CA ALA A 82 3.18 -11.94 -3.48
C ALA A 82 2.47 -11.64 -4.81
N THR A 83 3.15 -11.73 -5.95
CA THR A 83 2.55 -11.57 -7.28
C THR A 83 1.75 -12.81 -7.67
N LEU A 84 2.29 -14.02 -7.46
CA LEU A 84 1.62 -15.26 -7.86
C LEU A 84 0.57 -15.74 -6.86
N ALA A 85 0.79 -15.47 -5.59
CA ALA A 85 -0.01 -15.95 -4.46
C ALA A 85 -0.13 -14.88 -3.36
N PRO A 86 -0.74 -13.71 -3.65
CA PRO A 86 -0.92 -12.64 -2.66
C PRO A 86 -1.72 -13.09 -1.43
N TRP A 87 -2.63 -14.06 -1.62
CA TRP A 87 -3.44 -14.65 -0.56
C TRP A 87 -2.59 -15.30 0.55
N TYR A 88 -1.39 -15.79 0.24
CA TYR A 88 -0.53 -16.47 1.20
C TYR A 88 -0.06 -15.51 2.30
N TYR A 89 0.42 -14.33 1.92
CA TYR A 89 0.82 -13.30 2.86
C TYR A 89 -0.40 -12.64 3.52
N LEU A 90 -1.45 -12.30 2.76
CA LEU A 90 -2.67 -11.69 3.31
C LEU A 90 -3.36 -12.58 4.36
N GLY A 91 -3.44 -13.88 4.11
CA GLY A 91 -4.01 -14.83 5.06
C GLY A 91 -3.16 -14.98 6.32
N GLN A 92 -1.83 -14.99 6.19
CA GLN A 92 -0.93 -14.96 7.34
C GLN A 92 -1.11 -13.70 8.17
N ILE A 93 -1.16 -12.54 7.52
CA ILE A 93 -1.42 -11.24 8.15
C ILE A 93 -2.76 -11.28 8.91
N ALA A 94 -3.84 -11.75 8.27
CA ALA A 94 -5.17 -11.83 8.89
C ALA A 94 -5.23 -12.79 10.10
N ILE A 95 -4.44 -13.86 10.10
CA ILE A 95 -4.32 -14.76 11.25
C ILE A 95 -3.56 -14.07 12.39
N ARG A 96 -2.42 -13.42 12.08
CA ARG A 96 -1.57 -12.74 13.07
C ARG A 96 -2.28 -11.54 13.71
N GLU A 97 -3.05 -10.79 12.93
CA GLU A 97 -3.88 -9.69 13.44
C GLU A 97 -4.99 -10.20 14.36
N GLY A 98 -5.68 -11.29 13.99
CA GLY A 98 -6.77 -11.85 14.78
C GLY A 98 -6.37 -12.45 16.12
N LYS A 99 -5.11 -12.90 16.29
CA LYS A 99 -4.61 -13.44 17.57
C LYS A 99 -4.47 -12.38 18.68
N LYS A 100 -4.42 -11.09 18.32
CA LYS A 100 -4.15 -9.99 19.26
C LYS A 100 -5.42 -9.34 19.82
N THR A 101 -6.58 -9.54 19.20
CA THR A 101 -7.87 -9.12 19.76
C THR A 101 -8.32 -10.20 20.72
N LYS A 102 -8.37 -9.90 22.02
CA LYS A 102 -8.85 -10.85 23.06
C LYS A 102 -10.32 -11.28 22.90
N GLU A 103 -11.05 -10.74 21.91
CA GLU A 103 -12.44 -11.10 21.58
C GLU A 103 -12.60 -12.24 20.56
N ALA A 104 -11.52 -12.88 20.11
CA ALA A 104 -11.60 -13.97 19.11
C ALA A 104 -11.35 -15.36 19.70
N ASP A 105 -11.81 -15.60 20.94
CA ASP A 105 -11.79 -16.91 21.60
C ASP A 105 -12.93 -17.83 21.11
N GLN A 106 -13.11 -17.87 19.78
CA GLN A 106 -14.03 -18.76 19.11
C GLN A 106 -13.43 -19.17 17.77
N HIS A 107 -12.38 -20.01 17.85
CA HIS A 107 -11.63 -20.64 16.75
C HIS A 107 -12.12 -20.27 15.33
N PRO A 108 -11.75 -19.09 14.78
CA PRO A 108 -12.03 -18.83 13.38
C PRO A 108 -11.12 -19.77 12.60
N ASN A 109 -11.72 -20.73 11.88
CA ASN A 109 -11.01 -21.70 11.07
C ASN A 109 -9.94 -20.98 10.26
N LYS A 110 -8.65 -21.28 10.52
CA LYS A 110 -7.52 -20.66 9.81
C LYS A 110 -7.72 -20.74 8.29
N PHE A 111 -8.33 -21.84 7.85
CA PHE A 111 -8.78 -22.08 6.50
C PHE A 111 -9.68 -20.97 5.96
N PHE A 112 -10.70 -20.54 6.70
CA PHE A 112 -11.63 -19.48 6.28
C PHE A 112 -10.91 -18.14 6.01
N LYS A 113 -9.89 -17.81 6.82
CA LYS A 113 -9.09 -16.60 6.64
C LYS A 113 -8.21 -16.60 5.39
N TYR A 114 -7.76 -17.77 4.93
CA TYR A 114 -7.09 -17.88 3.63
C TYR A 114 -8.12 -17.92 2.50
N PHE A 115 -9.20 -18.68 2.69
CA PHE A 115 -10.24 -18.90 1.69
C PHE A 115 -10.88 -17.60 1.17
N GLN A 116 -11.14 -16.63 2.06
CA GLN A 116 -11.68 -15.32 1.69
C GLN A 116 -10.80 -14.54 0.69
N PHE A 117 -9.49 -14.81 0.62
CA PHE A 117 -8.57 -14.17 -0.34
C PHE A 117 -8.26 -15.05 -1.55
N VAL A 118 -8.17 -16.37 -1.33
CA VAL A 118 -7.92 -17.37 -2.38
C VAL A 118 -9.05 -17.36 -3.41
N LEU A 119 -10.31 -17.42 -2.95
CA LEU A 119 -11.47 -17.53 -3.83
C LEU A 119 -11.59 -16.36 -4.82
N PRO A 120 -11.66 -15.09 -4.39
CA PRO A 120 -11.84 -13.99 -5.34
C PRO A 120 -10.63 -13.80 -6.26
N PHE A 121 -9.41 -14.11 -5.80
CA PHE A 121 -8.20 -13.97 -6.62
C PHE A 121 -8.14 -15.01 -7.74
N TYR A 122 -8.28 -16.30 -7.42
CA TYR A 122 -8.21 -17.34 -8.45
C TYR A 122 -9.45 -17.38 -9.34
N LEU A 123 -10.62 -17.00 -8.82
CA LEU A 123 -11.83 -16.89 -9.63
C LEU A 123 -11.70 -15.76 -10.67
N TRP A 124 -11.09 -14.63 -10.30
CA TRP A 124 -10.73 -13.57 -11.26
C TRP A 124 -9.80 -14.09 -12.37
N ILE A 125 -8.69 -14.74 -12.01
CA ILE A 125 -7.75 -15.29 -13.00
C ILE A 125 -8.43 -16.33 -13.90
N PHE A 126 -9.22 -17.23 -13.33
CA PHE A 126 -9.97 -18.24 -14.09
C PHE A 126 -10.95 -17.60 -15.08
N LEU A 127 -11.70 -16.59 -14.67
CA LEU A 127 -12.66 -15.88 -15.53
C LEU A 127 -11.96 -15.07 -16.64
N LEU A 128 -10.75 -14.56 -16.39
CA LEU A 128 -9.92 -13.95 -17.43
C LEU A 128 -9.48 -14.96 -18.50
N PHE A 129 -9.13 -16.19 -18.13
CA PHE A 129 -8.86 -17.25 -19.09
C PHE A 129 -10.12 -17.71 -19.83
N LEU A 130 -11.25 -17.79 -19.13
CA LEU A 130 -12.53 -18.22 -19.71
C LEU A 130 -13.07 -17.22 -20.75
N HIS A 131 -12.69 -15.94 -20.65
CA HIS A 131 -13.04 -14.91 -21.63
C HIS A 131 -12.59 -15.26 -23.05
N ILE A 132 -11.55 -16.08 -23.22
CA ILE A 132 -11.08 -16.55 -24.54
C ILE A 132 -12.20 -17.28 -25.31
N GLY A 133 -13.09 -17.99 -24.59
CA GLY A 133 -14.22 -18.72 -25.19
C GLY A 133 -15.57 -18.00 -25.12
N PHE A 134 -15.73 -17.04 -24.21
CA PHE A 134 -17.01 -16.37 -23.96
C PHE A 134 -16.86 -14.85 -23.82
N ASN A 135 -17.62 -14.11 -24.63
CA ASN A 135 -17.68 -12.65 -24.54
C ASN A 135 -18.29 -12.22 -23.20
N TYR A 136 -17.84 -11.08 -22.65
CA TYR A 136 -18.34 -10.44 -21.43
C TYR A 136 -18.00 -11.09 -20.07
N VAL A 137 -17.43 -12.31 -20.05
CA VAL A 137 -17.02 -12.99 -18.79
C VAL A 137 -15.91 -12.23 -18.06
N ASN A 138 -15.11 -11.45 -18.79
CA ASN A 138 -14.09 -10.58 -18.24
C ASN A 138 -14.63 -9.57 -17.22
N TYR A 139 -15.81 -8.97 -17.47
CA TYR A 139 -16.42 -7.98 -16.56
C TYR A 139 -16.76 -8.62 -15.21
N ILE A 140 -17.26 -9.85 -15.22
CA ILE A 140 -17.52 -10.64 -14.01
C ILE A 140 -16.20 -10.97 -13.30
N GLY A 141 -15.13 -11.28 -14.05
CA GLY A 141 -13.80 -11.45 -13.46
C GLY A 141 -13.35 -10.20 -12.69
N TRP A 142 -13.49 -9.02 -13.29
CA TRP A 142 -13.10 -7.76 -12.67
C TRP A 142 -13.89 -7.45 -11.39
N THR A 143 -15.16 -7.85 -11.26
CA THR A 143 -15.91 -7.66 -10.01
C THR A 143 -15.30 -8.47 -8.85
N PHE A 144 -14.86 -9.71 -9.11
CA PHE A 144 -14.15 -10.51 -8.11
C PHE A 144 -12.81 -9.91 -7.71
N PHE A 145 -12.09 -9.32 -8.66
CA PHE A 145 -10.86 -8.58 -8.37
C PHE A 145 -11.11 -7.37 -7.45
N ILE A 146 -12.15 -6.57 -7.73
CA ILE A 146 -12.53 -5.45 -6.86
C ILE A 146 -12.91 -5.95 -5.45
N GLY A 147 -13.66 -7.05 -5.35
CA GLY A 147 -13.95 -7.69 -4.06
C GLY A 147 -12.68 -8.09 -3.29
N PHE A 148 -11.69 -8.67 -3.97
CA PHE A 148 -10.38 -8.97 -3.39
C PHE A 148 -9.68 -7.71 -2.88
N VAL A 149 -9.64 -6.63 -3.67
CA VAL A 149 -9.03 -5.35 -3.28
C VAL A 149 -9.71 -4.76 -2.05
N ILE A 150 -11.04 -4.79 -1.96
CA ILE A 150 -11.78 -4.30 -0.79
C ILE A 150 -11.42 -5.12 0.46
N LEU A 151 -11.40 -6.45 0.37
CA LEU A 151 -11.04 -7.32 1.50
C LEU A 151 -9.62 -7.05 2.01
N ALA A 152 -8.66 -6.95 1.09
CA ALA A 152 -7.28 -6.66 1.43
C ALA A 152 -7.09 -5.22 1.96
N SER A 153 -7.86 -4.25 1.43
CA SER A 153 -7.89 -2.88 1.97
C SER A 153 -8.41 -2.84 3.40
N ARG A 154 -9.45 -3.62 3.73
CA ARG A 154 -9.95 -3.71 5.13
C ARG A 154 -8.86 -4.22 6.08
N LEU A 155 -8.10 -5.22 5.65
CA LEU A 155 -6.99 -5.76 6.43
C LEU A 155 -5.89 -4.71 6.63
N ARG A 156 -5.57 -3.95 5.58
CA ARG A 156 -4.62 -2.84 5.64
C ARG A 156 -5.09 -1.69 6.55
N THR A 157 -6.35 -1.31 6.47
CA THR A 157 -6.93 -0.29 7.36
C THR A 157 -6.89 -0.75 8.82
N GLY A 158 -7.19 -2.03 9.11
CA GLY A 158 -7.06 -2.60 10.44
C GLY A 158 -5.62 -2.56 10.98
N LEU A 159 -4.66 -2.91 10.13
CA LEU A 159 -3.23 -2.75 10.44
C LEU A 159 -2.89 -1.30 10.72
N ARG A 160 -3.33 -0.36 9.87
CA ARG A 160 -3.05 1.07 10.02
C ARG A 160 -3.53 1.61 11.37
N HIS A 161 -4.78 1.35 11.74
CA HIS A 161 -5.34 1.79 13.02
C HIS A 161 -4.53 1.25 14.21
N ARG A 162 -4.04 0.00 14.13
CA ARG A 162 -3.24 -0.62 15.19
C ARG A 162 -1.76 -0.21 15.22
N HIS A 163 -1.30 0.47 14.18
CA HIS A 163 0.06 0.98 14.06
C HIS A 163 0.10 2.51 14.17
N GLY A 164 -1.02 3.19 14.42
CA GLY A 164 -1.09 4.64 14.53
C GLY A 164 -0.69 5.39 13.26
N ILE A 165 -0.68 4.71 12.11
CA ILE A 165 -0.25 5.32 10.84
C ILE A 165 -1.39 6.23 10.34
N GLN A 166 -1.11 7.50 10.11
CA GLN A 166 -2.08 8.44 9.56
C GLN A 166 -2.36 8.13 8.08
N GLY A 167 -3.61 7.83 7.72
CA GLY A 167 -4.02 7.55 6.35
C GLY A 167 -5.52 7.41 6.16
N ASN A 168 -5.98 7.44 4.91
CA ASN A 168 -7.39 7.30 4.55
C ASN A 168 -7.69 5.94 3.89
N VAL A 169 -8.91 5.41 4.03
CA VAL A 169 -9.32 4.13 3.41
C VAL A 169 -9.20 4.19 1.88
N ILE A 170 -9.44 5.34 1.25
CA ILE A 170 -9.26 5.53 -0.20
C ILE A 170 -7.81 5.33 -0.63
N GLU A 171 -6.85 5.81 0.18
CA GLU A 171 -5.43 5.62 -0.06
C GLU A 171 -5.04 4.13 0.05
N ASP A 172 -5.62 3.41 1.01
CA ASP A 172 -5.42 1.97 1.12
C ASP A 172 -5.91 1.23 -0.12
N ILE A 173 -7.08 1.61 -0.68
CA ILE A 173 -7.62 1.00 -1.91
C ILE A 173 -6.72 1.32 -3.13
N ALA A 174 -6.28 2.58 -3.26
CA ALA A 174 -5.50 3.03 -4.41
C ALA A 174 -4.11 2.37 -4.47
N ILE A 175 -3.42 2.26 -3.34
CA ILE A 175 -2.09 1.65 -3.29
C ILE A 175 -2.20 0.12 -3.47
N LEU A 176 -3.33 -0.48 -3.11
CA LEU A 176 -3.55 -1.92 -3.25
C LEU A 176 -3.85 -2.37 -4.68
N VAL A 177 -4.07 -1.43 -5.61
CA VAL A 177 -3.98 -1.72 -7.06
C VAL A 177 -2.57 -2.20 -7.43
N ILE A 178 -1.54 -1.75 -6.70
CA ILE A 178 -0.18 -2.30 -6.74
C ILE A 178 -0.01 -3.33 -5.62
N TYR A 179 -0.80 -4.40 -5.69
CA TYR A 179 -0.91 -5.37 -4.61
C TYR A 179 0.40 -6.11 -4.22
N PRO A 180 1.37 -6.42 -5.11
CA PRO A 180 2.53 -7.22 -4.69
C PRO A 180 3.41 -6.49 -3.66
N PHE A 181 3.70 -5.21 -3.91
CA PHE A 181 4.54 -4.40 -3.02
C PHE A 181 3.86 -4.07 -1.70
N THR A 182 2.55 -3.80 -1.73
CA THR A 182 1.78 -3.50 -0.51
C THR A 182 1.66 -4.71 0.41
N VAL A 183 1.45 -5.89 -0.16
CA VAL A 183 1.35 -7.14 0.60
C VAL A 183 2.68 -7.50 1.26
N VAL A 184 3.80 -7.35 0.52
CA VAL A 184 5.14 -7.53 1.09
C VAL A 184 5.41 -6.52 2.20
N GLN A 185 5.11 -5.24 1.98
CA GLN A 185 5.25 -4.18 2.98
C GLN A 185 4.48 -4.50 4.27
N MET A 186 3.21 -4.95 4.15
CA MET A 186 2.39 -5.30 5.31
C MET A 186 2.95 -6.48 6.09
N ASN A 187 3.50 -7.48 5.39
CA ASN A 187 4.13 -8.64 6.03
C ASN A 187 5.41 -8.26 6.79
N GLU A 188 6.26 -7.43 6.19
CA GLU A 188 7.49 -6.93 6.83
C GLU A 188 7.15 -6.10 8.09
N GLN A 189 6.16 -5.20 8.01
CA GLN A 189 5.74 -4.37 9.15
C GLN A 189 5.33 -5.20 10.37
N ILE A 190 4.61 -6.30 10.16
CA ILE A 190 4.22 -7.21 11.23
C ILE A 190 5.44 -7.95 11.80
N ALA A 191 6.33 -8.42 10.92
CA ALA A 191 7.54 -9.14 11.34
C ALA A 191 8.46 -8.27 12.21
N VAL A 192 8.65 -6.99 11.84
CA VAL A 192 9.43 -6.03 12.64
C VAL A 192 8.82 -5.84 14.03
N ARG A 193 7.49 -5.70 14.11
CA ARG A 193 6.79 -5.53 15.38
C ARG A 193 6.91 -6.76 16.28
N GLU A 194 6.86 -7.96 15.71
CA GLU A 194 7.07 -9.21 16.44
C GLU A 194 8.49 -9.28 16.99
N SER A 195 9.50 -8.91 16.20
CA SER A 195 10.90 -8.83 16.64
C SER A 195 11.09 -7.82 17.78
N ASN A 196 10.52 -6.62 17.68
CA ASN A 196 10.64 -5.59 18.71
C ASN A 196 9.93 -5.99 20.02
N ARG A 197 8.88 -6.81 19.98
CA ARG A 197 8.21 -7.33 21.19
C ARG A 197 9.01 -8.40 21.93
N GLY A 198 9.72 -9.26 21.21
CA GLY A 198 10.57 -10.30 21.82
C GLY A 198 11.78 -9.75 22.59
N GLN A 199 12.14 -8.49 22.37
CA GLN A 199 13.28 -7.83 23.00
C GLN A 199 12.92 -6.92 24.20
N GLY A 200 11.67 -6.97 24.69
CA GLY A 200 11.24 -6.12 25.81
C GLY A 200 11.20 -4.64 25.41
N ALA A 201 10.26 -4.25 24.56
CA ALA A 201 10.09 -2.85 24.19
C ALA A 201 9.63 -2.00 25.40
N PRO A 202 10.24 -0.81 25.64
CA PRO A 202 9.78 0.11 26.67
C PRO A 202 8.43 0.72 26.26
N ASN A 203 7.41 0.39 27.06
CA ASN A 203 6.13 1.07 27.27
C ASN A 203 5.52 1.84 26.09
N GLN A 204 4.54 1.21 25.43
CA GLN A 204 3.48 1.89 24.68
C GLN A 204 2.45 2.56 25.63
N ALA A 205 2.92 3.23 26.70
CA ALA A 205 2.09 3.80 27.76
C ALA A 205 1.98 5.34 27.69
N TYR A 206 2.03 5.93 26.49
CA TYR A 206 2.02 7.41 26.34
C TYR A 206 1.02 7.94 25.31
N GLU A 207 -0.08 7.23 25.03
CA GLU A 207 -1.10 7.78 24.11
C GLU A 207 -2.56 7.54 24.54
N GLU A 208 -2.80 7.19 25.81
CA GLU A 208 -4.13 7.31 26.43
C GLU A 208 -4.27 8.49 27.39
N THR A 209 -3.19 9.25 27.65
CA THR A 209 -3.22 10.36 28.63
C THR A 209 -3.34 11.76 28.02
N ASN A 210 -3.19 11.94 26.70
CA ASN A 210 -3.21 13.28 26.07
C ASN A 210 -4.45 13.59 25.22
N VAL A 211 -5.48 12.74 25.21
CA VAL A 211 -6.76 13.08 24.56
C VAL A 211 -7.68 13.91 25.47
N ASN A 212 -7.36 14.03 26.77
CA ASN A 212 -8.15 14.82 27.71
C ASN A 212 -7.61 16.25 27.95
N ASP A 213 -6.50 16.66 27.33
CA ASP A 213 -5.89 17.99 27.52
C ASP A 213 -5.87 18.86 26.24
N ALA A 214 -6.42 18.41 25.12
CA ALA A 214 -6.58 19.24 23.91
C ALA A 214 -7.91 20.02 23.88
N GLY A 215 -8.39 20.40 25.06
CA GLY A 215 -9.62 21.15 25.28
C GLY A 215 -9.38 22.43 26.06
N SER A 216 -8.36 23.22 25.73
CA SER A 216 -8.18 24.62 26.15
C SER A 216 -6.87 25.15 25.57
N GLU A 217 -6.85 26.43 25.18
CA GLU A 217 -5.72 27.20 24.62
C GLU A 217 -5.52 27.00 23.11
N GLY A 218 -5.73 27.98 22.24
CA GLY A 218 -5.72 29.43 22.35
C GLY A 218 -5.15 29.92 21.03
N ASN A 219 -5.92 30.73 20.29
CA ASN A 219 -5.52 31.32 19.00
C ASN A 219 -4.13 31.97 19.07
N VAL A 220 -3.17 31.49 18.28
CA VAL A 220 -2.00 32.28 17.86
C VAL A 220 -1.65 31.92 16.41
N PHE A 221 -2.37 32.51 15.47
CA PHE A 221 -1.89 32.76 14.12
C PHE A 221 -1.29 34.18 14.17
N PRO A 222 0.02 34.40 13.96
CA PRO A 222 0.51 35.75 13.73
C PRO A 222 0.12 36.17 12.32
N GLU A 223 -0.81 37.11 12.30
CA GLU A 223 -1.21 38.00 11.22
C GLU A 223 0.02 38.68 10.62
N ILE A 224 0.25 38.49 9.32
CA ILE A 224 1.25 39.25 8.57
C ILE A 224 0.52 40.50 8.08
N GLU A 225 0.48 41.53 8.92
CA GLU A 225 0.05 42.88 8.54
C GLU A 225 1.13 43.55 7.69
N GLU A 226 0.67 44.23 6.63
CA GLU A 226 1.41 45.18 5.83
C GLU A 226 2.01 46.30 6.68
N GLU A 227 3.28 46.63 6.46
CA GLU A 227 3.78 47.99 6.72
C GLU A 227 4.34 48.58 5.43
N VAL A 228 3.50 49.42 4.83
CA VAL A 228 3.89 50.53 3.95
C VAL A 228 4.41 51.65 4.86
N GLN A 229 5.65 52.10 4.66
CA GLN A 229 6.08 53.52 4.58
C GLN A 229 7.59 53.69 4.87
N ALA A 230 8.34 54.02 3.81
CA ALA A 230 9.32 55.12 3.78
C ALA A 230 9.57 55.51 2.32
#